data_AF-A0AAD6Y8S9-F1
#
_entry.id   AF-A0AAD6Y8S9-F1
#
_cell.length_a   1.000
_cell.length_b   1.000
_cell.length_c   1.000
_cell.angle_alpha   90.00
_cell.angle_beta   90.00
_cell.angle_gamma   90.00
#
_symmetry.space_group_name_H-M   'P 1'
#
loop_
_entity.id
_entity.type
_entity.pdbx_description
1 polymer ?
#
loop_
_entity_poly.entity_id
_entity_poly.type
_entity_poly.pdbx_seq_one_letter_code
_entity_poly.pdbx_strand_id
1 'polypeptide(L)'
;MQLYSELGIYPLRVRRAELALRYLRYLVQLPDQRLAREALQEADRLRRRSTPSWTGDLAIVLRDLPFEMPSLPSLAHLDTARCDGLLGILRQVSRQWIWDSIQWIWDPIQVVVSLPLLHSRREPQEKGTPKVIQLCRRHYCTFLGFSSLIIAWH
;
A
#
# COMPACT_ATOMS: atom_id res chain seq x y z
N MET A 1 -3.12 -16.41 1.56
CA MET A 1 -2.04 -15.68 2.26
C MET A 1 -0.71 -15.64 1.47
N GLN A 2 -0.63 -16.12 0.22
CA GLN A 2 0.68 -16.37 -0.43
C GLN A 2 1.02 -15.46 -1.63
N LEU A 3 0.03 -14.87 -2.32
CA LEU A 3 0.27 -13.97 -3.46
C LEU A 3 0.86 -12.59 -3.08
N TYR A 4 0.72 -12.15 -1.81
CA TYR A 4 1.09 -10.80 -1.38
C TYR A 4 2.59 -10.63 -1.11
N SER A 5 3.25 -11.67 -0.58
CA SER A 5 4.68 -11.64 -0.26
C SER A 5 5.54 -12.02 -1.47
N GLU A 6 5.04 -12.91 -2.34
CA GLU A 6 5.83 -13.46 -3.45
C GLU A 6 5.98 -12.49 -4.62
N LEU A 7 5.04 -11.55 -4.82
CA LEU A 7 5.12 -10.54 -5.89
C LEU A 7 5.61 -9.16 -5.39
N GLY A 8 5.50 -8.84 -4.11
CA GLY A 8 5.89 -7.53 -3.57
C GLY A 8 5.02 -6.34 -4.04
N ILE A 9 3.97 -6.58 -4.85
CA ILE A 9 3.11 -5.58 -5.49
C ILE A 9 1.98 -5.12 -4.55
N TYR A 10 2.32 -4.57 -3.39
CA TYR A 10 1.32 -3.77 -2.66
C TYR A 10 1.58 -2.30 -2.99
N PRO A 11 0.60 -1.56 -3.56
CA PRO A 11 0.84 -0.20 -3.98
C PRO A 11 1.35 0.65 -2.83
N LEU A 12 2.38 1.47 -3.10
CA LEU A 12 3.02 2.29 -2.07
C LEU A 12 2.03 3.21 -1.36
N ARG A 13 1.03 3.72 -2.08
CA ARG A 13 -0.04 4.56 -1.52
C ARG A 13 -0.85 3.83 -0.45
N VAL A 14 -1.20 2.56 -0.70
CA VAL A 14 -1.93 1.73 0.26
C VAL A 14 -1.06 1.40 1.48
N ARG A 15 0.24 1.10 1.28
CA ARG A 15 1.18 0.89 2.42
C ARG A 15 1.27 2.12 3.32
N ARG A 16 1.40 3.31 2.71
CA ARG A 16 1.48 4.58 3.44
C ARG A 16 0.20 4.86 4.22
N ALA A 17 -0.96 4.64 3.59
CA ALA A 17 -2.26 4.78 4.26
C ALA A 17 -2.40 3.82 5.45
N GLU A 18 -2.02 2.54 5.27
CA GLU A 18 -2.07 1.54 6.35
C GLU A 18 -1.16 1.93 7.53
N LEU A 19 0.07 2.37 7.23
CA LEU A 19 1.00 2.82 8.27
C LEU A 19 0.46 4.03 9.03
N ALA A 20 -0.09 5.02 8.32
CA ALA A 20 -0.67 6.21 8.93
C ALA A 20 -1.89 5.88 9.80
N LEU A 21 -2.76 4.96 9.38
CA LEU A 21 -3.89 4.48 10.19
C LEU A 21 -3.43 3.71 11.43
N ARG A 22 -2.37 2.88 11.33
CA ARG A 22 -1.79 2.21 12.51
C ARG A 22 -1.19 3.22 13.49
N TYR A 23 -0.56 4.27 12.99
CA TYR A 23 -0.05 5.35 13.83
C TYR A 23 -1.19 6.14 14.47
N LEU A 24 -2.26 6.46 13.73
CA LEU A 24 -3.47 7.07 14.29
C LEU A 24 -4.05 6.22 15.43
N ARG A 25 -4.18 4.91 15.21
CA ARG A 25 -4.65 3.98 16.24
C ARG A 25 -3.79 4.06 17.51
N TYR A 26 -2.46 4.09 17.35
CA TYR A 26 -1.54 4.27 18.48
C TYR A 26 -1.77 5.60 19.20
N LEU A 27 -1.89 6.72 18.46
CA LEU A 27 -2.13 8.03 19.05
C LEU A 27 -3.48 8.10 19.80
N VAL A 28 -4.48 7.37 19.33
CA VAL A 28 -5.80 7.30 19.98
C VAL A 28 -5.78 6.54 21.31
N GLN A 29 -4.79 5.65 21.51
CA GLN A 29 -4.59 4.91 22.76
C GLN A 29 -3.83 5.68 23.83
N LEU A 30 -3.17 6.79 23.46
CA LEU A 30 -2.34 7.53 24.39
C LEU A 30 -3.20 8.30 25.42
N PRO A 31 -2.73 8.39 26.69
CA PRO A 31 -3.31 9.30 27.67
C PRO A 31 -3.24 10.75 27.21
N ASP A 32 -4.20 11.57 27.65
CA ASP A 32 -4.31 12.97 27.23
C ASP A 32 -3.11 13.84 27.64
N GLN A 33 -2.32 13.46 28.64
CA GLN A 33 -1.11 14.21 29.05
C GLN A 33 0.11 13.99 28.15
N ARG A 34 0.01 13.18 27.09
CA ARG A 34 1.12 12.97 26.15
C ARG A 34 1.09 14.04 25.06
N LEU A 35 2.22 14.69 24.80
CA LEU A 35 2.37 15.67 23.72
C LEU A 35 1.86 15.17 22.35
N ALA A 36 2.05 13.88 22.06
CA ALA A 36 1.57 13.27 20.83
C ALA A 36 0.03 13.22 20.74
N ARG A 37 -0.67 13.06 21.88
CA ARG A 37 -2.12 13.08 21.98
C ARG A 37 -2.66 14.51 21.84
N GLU A 38 -2.03 15.48 22.48
CA GLU A 38 -2.34 16.91 22.32
C GLU A 38 -2.12 17.38 20.86
N ALA A 39 -1.02 16.98 20.23
CA ALA A 39 -0.75 17.27 18.83
C ALA A 39 -1.82 16.68 17.90
N LEU A 40 -2.33 15.48 18.20
CA LEU A 40 -3.45 14.89 17.46
C LEU A 40 -4.75 15.71 17.62
N GLN A 41 -5.06 16.15 18.85
CA GLN A 41 -6.21 17.00 19.12
C GLN A 41 -6.14 18.33 18.35
N GLU A 42 -4.97 18.97 18.34
CA GLU A 42 -4.76 20.20 17.59
C GLU A 42 -4.84 19.98 16.08
N ALA A 43 -4.24 18.89 15.58
CA ALA A 43 -4.34 18.55 14.17
C ALA A 43 -5.80 18.33 13.73
N ASP A 44 -6.62 17.64 14.54
CA ASP A 44 -8.06 17.49 14.28
C ASP A 44 -8.81 18.83 14.33
N ARG A 45 -8.45 19.73 15.26
CA ARG A 45 -9.01 21.09 15.33
C ARG A 45 -8.70 21.89 14.07
N LEU A 46 -7.46 21.85 13.58
CA LEU A 46 -7.02 22.51 12.34
C LEU A 46 -7.77 21.96 11.13
N ARG A 47 -7.92 20.63 11.04
CA ARG A 47 -8.69 19.99 9.95
C ARG A 47 -10.13 20.46 9.91
N ARG A 48 -10.82 20.56 11.06
CA ARG A 48 -12.19 21.08 11.15
C ARG A 48 -12.31 22.54 10.69
N ARG A 49 -11.22 23.30 10.77
CA ARG A 49 -11.11 24.68 10.29
C ARG A 49 -10.61 24.77 8.85
N SER A 50 -10.54 23.64 8.12
CA SER A 50 -10.01 23.55 6.76
C SER A 50 -8.58 24.09 6.63
N THR A 51 -7.79 24.01 7.70
CA THR A 51 -6.38 24.40 7.72
C THR A 51 -5.49 23.16 7.54
N PRO A 52 -4.36 23.25 6.81
CA PRO A 52 -3.45 22.12 6.64
C PRO A 52 -3.04 21.50 7.97
N SER A 53 -3.16 20.18 8.08
CA SER A 53 -2.83 19.43 9.30
C SER A 53 -2.63 17.96 8.98
N TRP A 54 -1.94 17.25 9.87
CA TRP A 54 -1.67 15.82 9.67
C TRP A 54 -2.94 14.97 9.53
N THR A 55 -4.00 15.26 10.30
CA THR A 55 -5.28 14.54 10.16
C THR A 55 -6.02 14.93 8.87
N GLY A 56 -5.85 16.15 8.41
CA GLY A 56 -6.35 16.62 7.10
C GLY A 56 -5.68 15.87 5.96
N ASP A 57 -4.34 15.80 5.98
CA ASP A 57 -3.55 15.06 5.01
C ASP A 57 -3.91 13.57 5.00
N LEU A 58 -4.13 12.97 6.18
CA LEU A 58 -4.60 11.59 6.26
C LEU A 58 -5.97 11.40 5.61
N ALA A 59 -6.91 12.32 5.84
CA ALA A 59 -8.23 12.26 5.20
C ALA A 59 -8.14 12.38 3.67
N ILE A 60 -7.24 13.23 3.17
CA ILE A 60 -6.95 13.37 1.73
C ILE A 60 -6.36 12.05 1.19
N VAL A 61 -5.34 11.50 1.86
CA VAL A 61 -4.70 10.24 1.45
C VAL A 61 -5.71 9.10 1.34
N LEU A 62 -6.64 8.98 2.30
CA LEU A 62 -7.66 7.94 2.27
C LEU A 62 -8.65 8.12 1.12
N ARG A 63 -9.02 9.37 0.80
CA ARG A 63 -9.91 9.69 -0.31
C ARG A 63 -9.25 9.50 -1.68
N ASP A 64 -7.94 9.75 -1.78
CA ASP A 64 -7.18 9.68 -3.03
C ASP A 64 -6.67 8.26 -3.35
N LEU A 65 -7.10 7.25 -2.59
CA LEU A 65 -6.85 5.84 -2.91
C LEU A 65 -7.62 5.45 -4.18
N PRO A 66 -7.14 4.44 -4.94
CA PRO A 66 -7.77 4.04 -6.20
C PRO A 66 -9.08 3.25 -6.02
N PHE A 67 -9.65 3.29 -4.82
CA PHE A 67 -10.88 2.63 -4.42
C PHE A 67 -11.55 3.43 -3.30
N GLU A 68 -12.85 3.25 -3.13
CA GLU A 68 -13.62 3.98 -2.13
C GLU A 68 -13.23 3.59 -0.70
N MET A 69 -13.07 4.61 0.14
CA MET A 69 -12.81 4.47 1.57
C MET A 69 -13.78 5.36 2.36
N PRO A 70 -14.22 4.92 3.55
CA PRO A 70 -14.95 5.79 4.47
C PRO A 70 -14.14 7.04 4.82
N SER A 71 -14.82 8.19 4.91
CA SER A 71 -14.20 9.43 5.35
C SER A 71 -13.65 9.31 6.77
N LEU A 72 -12.50 9.92 7.04
CA LEU A 72 -11.91 9.96 8.38
C LEU A 72 -12.82 10.74 9.36
N PRO A 73 -13.37 10.10 10.40
CA PRO A 73 -14.25 10.77 11.35
C PRO A 73 -13.49 11.81 12.20
N SER A 74 -14.22 12.69 12.90
CA SER A 74 -13.63 13.61 13.89
C SER A 74 -13.02 12.85 15.06
N LEU A 75 -12.03 13.46 15.73
CA LEU A 75 -11.39 12.82 16.89
C LEU A 75 -12.39 12.46 18.01
N ALA A 76 -13.47 13.22 18.13
CA ALA A 76 -14.56 12.94 19.08
C ALA A 76 -15.27 11.58 18.85
N HIS A 77 -15.19 11.03 17.64
CA HIS A 77 -15.79 9.74 17.27
C HIS A 77 -14.72 8.70 16.90
N LEU A 78 -13.46 8.97 17.20
CA LEU A 78 -12.35 8.05 16.96
C LEU A 78 -11.95 7.36 18.26
N ASP A 79 -12.09 6.04 18.26
CA ASP A 79 -11.51 5.14 19.23
C ASP A 79 -10.63 4.09 18.52
N THR A 80 -10.05 3.17 19.28
CA THR A 80 -9.25 2.07 18.75
C THR A 80 -10.05 1.15 17.85
N ALA A 81 -11.29 0.83 18.21
CA ALA A 81 -12.15 -0.08 17.47
C ALA A 81 -12.51 0.49 16.09
N ARG A 82 -12.77 1.80 16.00
CA ARG A 82 -13.00 2.51 14.74
C ARG A 82 -11.75 2.52 13.87
N CYS A 83 -10.57 2.74 14.44
CA CYS A 83 -9.31 2.65 13.70
C CYS A 83 -9.07 1.22 13.17
N ASP A 84 -9.35 0.20 13.99
CA ASP A 84 -9.24 -1.21 13.60
C ASP A 84 -10.25 -1.56 12.49
N GLY A 85 -11.46 -1.00 12.55
CA GLY A 85 -12.47 -1.10 11.49
C GLY A 85 -11.99 -0.49 10.17
N LEU A 86 -11.44 0.73 10.19
CA LEU A 86 -10.86 1.37 8.99
C LEU A 86 -9.70 0.57 8.41
N LEU A 87 -8.82 0.02 9.26
CA LEU A 87 -7.74 -0.87 8.83
C LEU A 87 -8.27 -2.16 8.19
N GLY A 88 -9.33 -2.74 8.74
CA GLY A 88 -10.02 -3.90 8.18
C GLY A 88 -10.56 -3.62 6.78
N ILE A 89 -11.31 -2.52 6.63
CA ILE A 89 -11.87 -2.07 5.34
C ILE A 89 -10.74 -1.81 4.34
N LEU A 90 -9.70 -1.06 4.73
CA LEU A 90 -8.56 -0.77 3.86
C LEU A 90 -7.94 -2.06 3.31
N ARG A 91 -7.71 -3.05 4.17
CA ARG A 91 -7.11 -4.34 3.79
C ARG A 91 -8.04 -5.17 2.91
N GLN A 92 -9.35 -5.14 3.16
CA GLN A 92 -10.32 -5.89 2.38
C GLN A 92 -10.44 -5.29 0.97
N VAL A 93 -10.71 -3.99 0.89
CA VAL A 93 -10.93 -3.29 -0.38
C VAL A 93 -9.63 -3.24 -1.19
N SER A 94 -8.47 -3.03 -0.56
CA SER A 94 -7.19 -3.06 -1.30
C SER A 94 -6.90 -4.43 -1.92
N ARG A 95 -7.22 -5.52 -1.22
CA ARG A 95 -7.06 -6.88 -1.76
C ARG A 95 -7.96 -7.10 -2.96
N GLN A 96 -9.22 -6.68 -2.86
CA GLN A 96 -10.17 -6.80 -3.96
C GLN A 96 -9.69 -5.97 -5.17
N TRP A 97 -9.33 -4.71 -4.95
CA TRP A 97 -8.82 -3.85 -6.02
C TRP A 97 -7.54 -4.39 -6.67
N ILE A 98 -6.61 -4.94 -5.89
CA ILE A 98 -5.40 -5.59 -6.43
C ILE A 98 -5.80 -6.82 -7.27
N TRP A 99 -6.74 -7.63 -6.78
CA TRP A 99 -7.22 -8.80 -7.50
C TRP A 99 -7.85 -8.40 -8.83
N ASP A 100 -8.73 -7.42 -8.82
CA ASP A 100 -9.40 -6.90 -10.01
C ASP A 100 -8.39 -6.28 -10.97
N SER A 101 -7.43 -5.49 -10.47
CA SER A 101 -6.36 -4.90 -11.27
C SER A 101 -5.47 -5.96 -11.91
N ILE A 102 -5.13 -7.04 -11.19
CA ILE A 102 -4.36 -8.15 -11.74
C ILE A 102 -5.21 -8.92 -12.75
N GLN A 103 -6.45 -9.25 -12.42
CA GLN A 103 -7.35 -9.97 -13.32
C GLN A 103 -7.56 -9.21 -14.64
N TRP A 104 -7.69 -7.87 -14.58
CA TRP A 104 -7.78 -7.01 -15.75
C TRP A 104 -6.50 -7.02 -16.60
N ILE A 105 -5.31 -7.15 -16.00
CA ILE A 105 -4.05 -7.36 -16.73
C ILE A 105 -4.02 -8.71 -17.49
N TRP A 106 -4.78 -9.71 -17.02
CA TRP A 106 -4.85 -11.04 -17.65
C TRP A 106 -5.95 -11.19 -18.71
N ASP A 107 -6.75 -10.15 -18.94
CA ASP A 107 -7.68 -10.11 -20.07
C ASP A 107 -6.91 -9.83 -21.37
N PRO A 108 -6.90 -10.75 -22.35
CA PRO A 108 -6.17 -10.55 -23.62
C PRO A 108 -6.65 -9.35 -24.45
N ILE A 109 -7.74 -8.69 -24.05
CA ILE A 109 -8.39 -7.64 -24.83
C ILE A 109 -7.99 -6.22 -24.40
N GLN A 110 -7.45 -5.96 -23.19
CA GLN A 110 -7.13 -4.58 -22.75
C GLN A 110 -5.86 -4.50 -21.87
N VAL A 111 -4.73 -4.14 -22.47
CA VAL A 111 -3.44 -3.95 -21.78
C VAL A 111 -3.29 -2.51 -21.29
N VAL A 112 -3.73 -2.18 -20.07
CA VAL A 112 -3.27 -0.94 -19.39
C VAL A 112 -3.23 -1.06 -17.86
N VAL A 113 -2.24 -1.76 -17.28
CA VAL A 113 -1.78 -1.35 -15.94
C VAL A 113 -0.28 -1.27 -15.93
N SER A 114 0.16 -0.03 -15.86
CA SER A 114 1.56 0.31 -15.77
C SER A 114 2.04 0.10 -14.33
N LEU A 115 2.59 -1.07 -14.00
CA LEU A 115 3.35 -1.24 -12.75
C LEU A 115 4.64 -0.41 -12.86
N PRO A 116 4.78 0.75 -12.19
CA PRO A 116 5.88 1.68 -12.49
C PRO A 116 7.28 1.08 -12.28
N LEU A 117 7.36 0.04 -11.43
CA LEU A 117 8.60 -0.69 -11.12
C LEU A 117 8.98 -1.75 -12.18
N LEU A 118 8.05 -2.12 -13.05
CA LEU A 118 8.28 -3.06 -14.15
C LEU A 118 8.36 -2.36 -15.52
N HIS A 119 8.12 -1.04 -15.55
CA HIS A 119 8.20 -0.27 -16.78
C HIS A 119 9.66 0.08 -17.04
N SER A 120 10.17 -0.42 -18.17
CA SER A 120 11.53 -0.15 -18.66
C SER A 120 12.67 -0.84 -17.89
N ARG A 121 12.38 -1.84 -17.04
CA ARG A 121 13.45 -2.69 -16.50
C ARG A 121 14.10 -3.46 -17.66
N ARG A 122 15.34 -3.09 -18.00
CA ARG A 122 16.15 -3.83 -18.97
C ARG A 122 16.83 -4.97 -18.23
N GLU A 123 16.56 -6.21 -18.61
CA GLU A 123 17.26 -7.35 -18.01
C GLU A 123 18.67 -7.42 -18.61
N PRO A 124 19.73 -7.53 -17.77
CA PRO A 124 21.07 -7.81 -18.27
C PRO A 124 21.07 -9.21 -18.89
N GLN A 125 21.62 -9.33 -20.10
CA GLN A 125 21.85 -10.62 -20.76
C GLN A 125 23.31 -11.00 -20.59
N GLU A 126 23.60 -12.30 -20.39
CA GLU A 126 24.98 -12.81 -20.28
C GLU A 126 25.84 -12.44 -21.51
N LYS A 127 25.21 -12.28 -22.67
CA LYS A 127 25.82 -11.69 -23.87
C LYS A 127 24.81 -10.78 -24.59
N GLY A 128 25.16 -9.51 -24.79
CA GLY A 128 24.42 -8.55 -25.63
C GLY A 128 23.91 -7.31 -24.90
N THR A 129 23.33 -6.38 -25.65
CA THR A 129 22.76 -5.13 -25.11
C THR A 129 21.48 -5.39 -24.32
N PRO A 130 21.27 -4.73 -23.16
CA PRO A 130 20.11 -4.97 -22.31
C PRO A 130 18.78 -4.80 -23.05
N LYS A 131 17.92 -5.82 -23.02
CA LYS A 131 16.66 -5.85 -23.76
C LYS A 131 15.48 -5.55 -22.84
N VAL A 132 14.50 -4.79 -23.34
CA VAL A 132 13.21 -4.62 -22.68
C VAL A 132 12.39 -5.88 -22.95
N ILE A 133 12.11 -6.65 -21.90
CA ILE A 133 11.29 -7.87 -22.00
C ILE A 133 9.86 -7.51 -21.57
N GLN A 134 8.89 -7.78 -22.45
CA GLN A 134 7.48 -7.82 -22.06
C GLN A 134 7.29 -9.03 -21.14
N LEU A 135 7.22 -8.78 -19.83
CA LEU A 135 7.14 -9.83 -18.82
C LEU A 135 5.72 -10.41 -18.75
N CYS A 136 5.51 -11.58 -19.37
CA CYS A 136 4.39 -12.47 -19.04
C CYS A 136 4.78 -13.44 -17.90
N ARG A 137 3.83 -13.76 -16.99
CA ARG A 137 3.98 -14.58 -15.75
C ARG A 137 4.92 -15.79 -15.83
N ARG A 138 5.05 -16.46 -16.98
CA ARG A 138 5.80 -17.72 -17.10
C ARG A 138 7.29 -17.60 -16.77
N HIS A 139 7.87 -16.41 -16.83
CA HIS A 139 9.31 -16.21 -16.56
C HIS A 139 9.70 -16.26 -15.07
N TYR A 140 8.79 -15.95 -14.13
CA TYR A 140 9.12 -16.02 -12.69
C TYR A 140 8.97 -17.43 -12.11
N CYS A 141 8.00 -18.21 -12.60
CA CYS A 141 7.75 -19.56 -12.06
C CYS A 141 8.77 -20.61 -12.53
N THR A 142 9.55 -20.35 -13.59
CA THR A 142 10.56 -21.29 -14.09
C THR A 142 11.92 -21.14 -13.40
N PHE A 143 12.22 -20.00 -12.79
CA PHE A 143 13.54 -19.76 -12.17
C PHE A 143 13.65 -20.26 -10.72
N LEU A 144 12.55 -20.67 -10.09
CA LEU A 144 12.55 -21.16 -8.70
C LEU A 144 12.65 -22.70 -8.58
N GLY A 145 12.95 -23.41 -9.67
CA GLY A 145 13.10 -24.86 -9.70
C GLY A 145 14.54 -25.39 -9.65
N PHE A 146 15.56 -24.54 -9.76
CA PHE A 146 16.97 -24.96 -9.75
C PHE A 146 17.84 -23.87 -9.14
N SER A 147 18.08 -23.93 -7.83
CA SER A 147 19.40 -23.60 -7.24
C SER A 147 19.43 -23.87 -5.74
N SER A 148 19.16 -25.10 -5.33
CA SER A 148 19.83 -25.66 -4.15
C SER A 148 21.25 -26.03 -4.59
N LEU A 149 22.18 -25.06 -4.56
CA LEU A 149 23.63 -25.30 -4.55
C LEU A 149 24.37 -23.99 -4.19
N ILE A 150 24.78 -23.94 -2.92
CA ILE A 150 26.07 -23.44 -2.42
C ILE A 150 26.38 -21.96 -2.63
N ILE A 151 26.05 -21.18 -1.59
CA ILE A 151 26.90 -20.08 -1.13
C ILE A 151 28.07 -20.72 -0.38
N ALA A 152 29.27 -20.66 -0.94
CA ALA A 152 30.52 -20.83 -0.20
C ALA A 152 31.51 -19.79 -0.73
N TRP A 153 31.66 -18.70 0.02
CA TRP A 153 32.83 -17.84 -0.02
C TRP A 153 33.75 -18.28 1.12
N HIS A 154 34.71 -19.15 0.81
CA HIS A 154 36.10 -19.08 1.27
C HIS A 154 36.94 -20.15 0.57
#